data_AF-A0A5D3AU77-F1
#
_entry.id   AF-A0A5D3AU77-F1
#
_cell.length_a   1.000
_cell.length_b   1.000
_cell.length_c   1.000
_cell.angle_alpha   90.00
_cell.angle_beta   90.00
_cell.angle_gamma   90.00
#
_symmetry.space_group_name_H-M   'P 1'
#
loop_
_entity.id
_entity.type
_entity.pdbx_description
1 polymer ?
#
loop_
_entity_poly.entity_id
_entity_poly.type
_entity_poly.pdbx_seq_one_letter_code
_entity_poly.pdbx_strand_id
1 'polypeptide(L)'
;MTVNLSYYAIPLVHLQTLFASLRGATIRLGFPNNVAPREVISEMEKSGKVKPHTIAKLKRRQAAHENCFENMGPFIGAVVAGNAVGLSTTWMNAMSITYFSLRCVYIWLYLNVTEQKKSYIRSVVYWGCNFCFLATYVKAGLKLNSGL
;
A
#
# COMPACT_ATOMS: atom_id res chain seq x y z
N MET A 1 -19.01 -9.68 22.08
CA MET A 1 -17.59 -9.26 22.03
C MET A 1 -17.19 -9.18 20.56
N THR A 2 -16.81 -8.02 20.04
CA THR A 2 -16.37 -7.88 18.64
C THR A 2 -14.97 -8.47 18.48
N VAL A 3 -14.76 -9.28 17.43
CA VAL A 3 -13.44 -9.87 17.12
C VAL A 3 -12.50 -8.78 16.63
N ASN A 4 -11.26 -8.76 17.12
CA ASN A 4 -10.25 -7.82 16.66
C ASN A 4 -9.51 -8.36 15.44
N LEU A 5 -9.74 -7.70 14.30
CA LEU A 5 -9.24 -8.09 12.98
C LEU A 5 -7.93 -7.40 12.62
N SER A 6 -7.47 -6.43 13.42
CA SER A 6 -6.36 -5.54 13.05
C SER A 6 -5.03 -6.28 12.82
N TYR A 7 -4.74 -7.32 13.61
CA TYR A 7 -3.55 -8.15 13.38
C TYR A 7 -3.62 -8.98 12.09
N TYR A 8 -4.81 -9.48 11.73
CA TYR A 8 -5.01 -10.21 10.46
C TYR A 8 -4.93 -9.29 9.24
N ALA A 9 -5.13 -7.98 9.43
CA ALA A 9 -4.93 -7.01 8.36
C ALA A 9 -3.45 -6.84 7.98
N ILE A 10 -2.49 -7.15 8.86
CA ILE A 10 -1.05 -7.05 8.56
C ILE A 10 -0.65 -7.98 7.40
N PRO A 11 -0.84 -9.32 7.47
CA PRO A 11 -0.52 -10.19 6.34
C PRO A 11 -1.37 -9.88 5.11
N LEU A 12 -2.62 -9.43 5.29
CA LEU A 12 -3.49 -9.05 4.18
C LEU A 12 -2.95 -7.82 3.41
N VAL A 13 -2.52 -6.77 4.11
CA VAL A 13 -1.88 -5.58 3.52
C VAL A 13 -0.54 -5.94 2.86
N HIS A 14 0.21 -6.87 3.46
CA HIS A 14 1.44 -7.36 2.86
C HIS A 14 1.17 -8.05 1.51
N LEU A 15 0.18 -8.94 1.47
CA LEU A 15 -0.23 -9.62 0.23
C LEU A 15 -0.77 -8.63 -0.82
N GLN A 16 -1.54 -7.62 -0.42
CA GLN A 16 -1.97 -6.52 -1.29
C GLN A 16 -0.78 -5.75 -1.87
N THR A 17 0.25 -5.49 -1.06
CA THR A 17 1.47 -4.83 -1.51
C THR A 17 2.19 -5.71 -2.54
N LEU A 18 2.35 -7.00 -2.26
CA LEU A 18 2.93 -7.96 -3.21
C LEU A 18 2.13 -8.08 -4.51
N PHE A 19 0.80 -7.92 -4.46
CA PHE A 19 -0.02 -7.88 -5.66
C PHE A 19 0.39 -6.73 -6.60
N ALA A 20 0.82 -5.58 -6.07
CA ALA A 20 1.34 -4.47 -6.88
C ALA A 20 2.74 -4.75 -7.46
N SER A 21 3.44 -5.82 -7.06
CA SER A 21 4.76 -6.17 -7.59
C SER A 21 4.79 -6.33 -9.12
N LEU A 22 5.95 -6.04 -9.71
CA LEU A 22 6.21 -6.22 -11.14
C LEU A 22 6.37 -7.68 -11.55
N ARG A 23 6.87 -8.56 -10.66
CA ARG A 23 7.34 -9.92 -11.02
C ARG A 23 6.34 -10.68 -11.88
N GLY A 24 5.10 -10.78 -11.43
CA GLY A 24 4.07 -11.53 -12.15
C GLY A 24 3.68 -10.90 -13.49
N ALA A 25 3.84 -9.57 -13.65
CA ALA A 25 3.54 -8.88 -14.89
C ALA A 25 4.69 -9.03 -15.91
N THR A 26 5.94 -8.93 -15.47
CA THR A 26 7.11 -8.99 -16.35
C THR A 26 7.38 -10.40 -16.86
N ILE A 27 7.18 -11.42 -16.01
CA ILE A 27 7.22 -12.83 -16.43
C ILE A 27 6.21 -13.09 -17.55
N ARG A 28 4.97 -12.61 -17.40
CA ARG A 28 3.91 -12.75 -18.42
C ARG A 28 4.21 -12.02 -19.73
N LEU A 29 5.08 -11.01 -19.69
CA LEU A 29 5.52 -10.27 -20.87
C LEU A 29 6.80 -10.86 -21.49
N GLY A 30 7.31 -11.99 -20.97
CA GLY A 30 8.49 -12.67 -21.52
C GLY A 30 9.82 -12.18 -20.94
N PHE A 31 9.81 -11.50 -19.80
CA PHE A 31 11.01 -10.97 -19.12
C PHE A 31 11.17 -11.57 -17.71
N PRO A 32 11.55 -12.86 -17.58
CA PRO A 32 11.66 -13.56 -16.30
C PRO A 32 13.01 -13.30 -15.59
N ASN A 33 13.49 -12.06 -15.55
CA ASN A 33 14.76 -11.71 -14.91
C ASN A 33 14.65 -11.79 -13.38
N ASN A 34 15.08 -12.91 -12.81
CA ASN A 34 15.13 -13.13 -11.35
C ASN A 34 16.46 -12.72 -10.71
N VAL A 35 17.51 -12.49 -11.51
CA VAL A 35 18.83 -12.06 -11.03
C VAL A 35 18.77 -10.60 -10.60
N ALA A 36 18.19 -9.74 -11.45
CA ALA A 36 18.06 -8.31 -11.20
C ALA A 36 16.61 -7.85 -11.50
N PRO A 37 15.61 -8.26 -10.70
CA PRO A 37 14.19 -8.00 -10.98
C PRO A 37 13.81 -6.51 -10.96
N ARG A 38 14.64 -5.64 -10.36
CA ARG A 38 14.45 -4.19 -10.37
C ARG A 38 14.92 -3.54 -11.69
N GLU A 39 15.80 -4.19 -12.43
CA GLU A 39 16.34 -3.68 -13.69
C GLU A 39 15.48 -4.09 -14.90
N VAL A 40 14.51 -4.98 -14.70
CA VAL A 40 13.67 -5.56 -15.76
C VAL A 40 12.96 -4.51 -16.62
N ILE A 41 12.58 -3.36 -16.06
CA ILE A 41 11.98 -2.27 -16.87
C ILE A 41 13.00 -1.70 -17.86
N SER A 42 14.25 -1.50 -17.45
CA SER A 42 15.31 -1.00 -18.34
C SER A 42 15.63 -2.02 -19.43
N GLU A 43 15.65 -3.31 -19.08
CA GLU A 43 15.79 -4.41 -20.03
C GLU A 43 14.66 -4.40 -21.08
N MET A 44 13.41 -4.23 -20.62
CA MET A 44 12.23 -4.14 -21.49
C MET A 44 12.30 -2.93 -22.43
N GLU A 45 12.74 -1.77 -21.94
CA GLU A 45 12.95 -0.55 -22.74
C GLU A 45 14.00 -0.78 -23.83
N LYS A 46 15.16 -1.33 -23.47
CA LYS A 46 16.26 -1.62 -24.40
C LYS A 46 15.88 -2.66 -25.46
N SER A 47 14.99 -3.61 -25.11
CA SER A 47 14.57 -4.66 -26.03
C SER A 47 13.77 -4.14 -27.24
N GLY A 48 13.08 -3.00 -27.11
CA GLY A 48 12.13 -2.51 -28.11
C GLY A 48 10.89 -3.40 -28.34
N LYS A 49 10.75 -4.54 -27.63
CA LYS A 49 9.68 -5.52 -27.84
C LYS A 49 8.35 -5.14 -27.18
N VAL A 50 8.36 -4.18 -26.27
CA VAL A 50 7.20 -3.82 -25.43
C VAL A 50 6.74 -2.41 -25.76
N LYS A 51 5.43 -2.24 -25.97
CA LYS A 51 4.85 -0.94 -26.32
C LYS A 51 5.13 0.11 -25.23
N PRO A 52 5.45 1.37 -25.59
CA PRO A 52 5.78 2.42 -24.60
C PRO A 52 4.71 2.63 -23.52
N HIS A 53 3.43 2.56 -23.88
CA HIS A 53 2.33 2.71 -22.90
C HIS A 53 2.32 1.59 -21.85
N THR A 54 2.72 0.37 -22.23
CA THR A 54 2.81 -0.78 -21.32
C THR A 54 3.96 -0.57 -20.33
N ILE A 55 5.11 -0.11 -20.82
CA ILE A 55 6.27 0.24 -19.98
C ILE A 55 5.90 1.35 -18.99
N ALA A 56 5.22 2.41 -19.45
CA ALA A 56 4.75 3.48 -18.57
C ALA A 56 3.79 2.97 -17.48
N LYS A 57 2.91 2.02 -17.81
CA LYS A 57 2.03 1.37 -16.82
C LYS A 57 2.82 0.54 -15.80
N LEU A 58 3.85 -0.17 -16.22
CA LEU A 58 4.74 -0.93 -15.32
C LEU A 58 5.54 0.01 -14.40
N LYS A 59 6.07 1.13 -14.90
CA LYS A 59 6.72 2.15 -14.06
C LYS A 59 5.79 2.65 -12.96
N ARG A 60 4.53 2.97 -13.30
CA ARG A 60 3.51 3.35 -12.32
C ARG A 60 3.19 2.24 -11.32
N ARG A 61 3.12 0.98 -11.78
CA ARG A 61 2.93 -0.19 -10.92
C ARG A 61 4.06 -0.35 -9.91
N GLN A 62 5.32 -0.21 -10.34
CA GLN A 62 6.49 -0.26 -9.46
C GLN A 62 6.46 0.85 -8.42
N ALA A 63 6.17 2.09 -8.83
CA ALA A 63 6.03 3.21 -7.90
C ALA A 63 4.91 2.99 -6.86
N ALA A 64 3.78 2.38 -7.27
CA ALA A 64 2.70 2.02 -6.35
C ALA A 64 3.15 0.97 -5.32
N HIS A 65 3.89 -0.04 -5.78
CA HIS A 65 4.43 -1.12 -4.94
C HIS A 65 5.42 -0.59 -3.90
N GLU A 66 6.37 0.24 -4.32
CA GLU A 66 7.35 0.89 -3.44
C GLU A 66 6.65 1.76 -2.38
N ASN A 67 5.70 2.60 -2.80
CA ASN A 67 4.96 3.45 -1.88
C ASN A 67 4.14 2.64 -0.84
N CYS A 68 3.54 1.51 -1.25
CA CYS A 68 2.84 0.64 -0.32
C CYS A 68 3.81 0.02 0.70
N PHE A 69 5.00 -0.40 0.26
CA PHE A 69 6.04 -0.91 1.16
C PHE A 69 6.52 0.14 2.16
N GLU A 70 6.78 1.38 1.72
CA GLU A 70 7.19 2.50 2.59
C GLU A 70 6.17 2.78 3.71
N ASN A 71 4.88 2.64 3.40
CA ASN A 71 3.79 2.92 4.35
C ASN A 71 3.36 1.70 5.18
N MET A 72 3.90 0.52 4.90
CA MET A 72 3.56 -0.71 5.62
C MET A 72 4.13 -0.69 7.05
N GLY A 73 5.36 -0.20 7.23
CA GLY A 73 5.98 -0.05 8.57
C GLY A 73 5.15 0.84 9.51
N PRO A 74 4.82 2.09 9.11
CA PRO A 74 3.93 2.96 9.88
C PRO A 74 2.56 2.35 10.18
N PHE A 75 1.98 1.58 9.26
CA PHE A 75 0.71 0.88 9.49
C PHE A 75 0.84 -0.22 10.56
N ILE A 76 1.86 -1.09 10.44
CA ILE A 76 2.13 -2.16 11.42
C ILE A 76 2.34 -1.56 12.81
N GLY A 77 3.16 -0.51 12.92
CA GLY A 77 3.41 0.16 14.19
C GLY A 77 2.13 0.72 14.84
N ALA A 78 1.20 1.25 14.05
CA ALA A 78 -0.08 1.74 14.56
C ALA A 78 -1.00 0.61 15.03
N VAL A 79 -1.04 -0.52 14.31
CA VAL A 79 -1.76 -1.72 14.76
C VAL A 79 -1.20 -2.19 16.11
N VAL A 80 0.12 -2.32 16.24
CA VAL A 80 0.75 -2.76 17.49
C VAL A 80 0.53 -1.76 18.61
N ALA A 81 0.82 -0.47 18.41
CA ALA A 81 0.70 0.56 19.43
C ALA A 81 -0.75 0.73 19.92
N GLY A 82 -1.72 0.76 18.99
CA GLY A 82 -3.13 0.91 19.34
C GLY A 82 -3.68 -0.26 20.16
N ASN A 83 -3.27 -1.49 19.82
CA ASN A 83 -3.65 -2.68 20.60
C ASN A 83 -2.94 -2.72 21.96
N ALA A 84 -1.66 -2.33 22.03
CA ALA A 84 -0.88 -2.34 23.27
C ALA A 84 -1.47 -1.46 24.37
N VAL A 85 -2.07 -0.33 24.02
CA VAL A 85 -2.75 0.58 24.97
C VAL A 85 -4.26 0.32 25.09
N GLY A 86 -4.76 -0.79 24.53
CA GLY A 86 -6.17 -1.16 24.63
C GLY A 86 -7.13 -0.18 23.96
N LEU A 87 -6.81 0.34 22.77
CA LEU A 87 -7.81 1.03 21.95
C LEU A 87 -8.97 0.08 21.60
N SER A 88 -10.18 0.64 21.43
CA SER A 88 -11.37 -0.16 21.21
C SER A 88 -11.29 -1.00 19.93
N THR A 89 -11.81 -2.22 19.97
CA THR A 89 -11.87 -3.11 18.81
C THR A 89 -12.57 -2.46 17.61
N THR A 90 -13.61 -1.66 17.86
CA THR A 90 -14.31 -0.91 16.81
C THR A 90 -13.36 0.04 16.07
N TRP A 91 -12.52 0.79 16.80
CA TRP A 91 -11.53 1.67 16.18
C TRP A 91 -10.48 0.87 15.41
N MET A 92 -9.90 -0.17 16.03
CA MET A 92 -8.83 -0.95 15.42
C MET A 92 -9.28 -1.66 14.14
N ASN A 93 -10.51 -2.19 14.12
CA ASN A 93 -11.10 -2.81 12.93
C ASN A 93 -11.39 -1.76 11.85
N ALA A 94 -12.06 -0.67 12.20
CA ALA A 94 -12.40 0.39 11.25
C ALA A 94 -11.16 0.97 10.58
N MET A 95 -10.13 1.28 11.36
CA MET A 95 -8.86 1.79 10.87
C MET A 95 -8.19 0.80 9.90
N SER A 96 -8.12 -0.48 10.29
CA SER A 96 -7.43 -1.50 9.49
C SER A 96 -8.15 -1.80 8.17
N ILE A 97 -9.48 -1.91 8.21
CA ILE A 97 -10.32 -2.14 7.01
C ILE A 97 -10.29 -0.91 6.09
N THR A 98 -10.32 0.30 6.66
CA THR A 98 -10.27 1.55 5.89
C THR A 98 -8.91 1.69 5.21
N TYR A 99 -7.81 1.46 5.93
CA TYR A 99 -6.46 1.48 5.36
C TYR A 99 -6.34 0.50 4.18
N PHE A 100 -6.76 -0.76 4.38
CA PHE A 100 -6.70 -1.77 3.33
C PHE A 100 -7.54 -1.37 2.10
N SER A 101 -8.77 -0.92 2.31
CA SER A 101 -9.67 -0.49 1.23
C SER A 101 -9.11 0.70 0.45
N LEU A 102 -8.63 1.72 1.15
CA LEU A 102 -8.01 2.89 0.51
C LEU A 102 -6.74 2.51 -0.26
N ARG A 103 -5.94 1.55 0.23
CA ARG A 103 -4.77 1.05 -0.51
C ARG A 103 -5.15 0.30 -1.78
N CYS A 104 -6.25 -0.47 -1.79
CA CYS A 104 -6.79 -1.06 -3.01
C CYS A 104 -7.13 0.02 -4.05
N VAL A 105 -7.85 1.06 -3.62
CA VAL A 105 -8.22 2.20 -4.47
C VAL A 105 -6.97 2.94 -4.96
N TYR A 106 -5.99 3.17 -4.10
CA TYR A 106 -4.73 3.82 -4.42
C TYR A 106 -3.95 3.09 -5.51
N ILE A 107 -3.79 1.78 -5.37
CA ILE A 107 -3.13 0.92 -6.37
C ILE A 107 -3.90 0.99 -7.70
N TRP A 108 -5.23 0.89 -7.66
CA TRP A 108 -6.05 0.97 -8.86
C TRP A 108 -5.90 2.33 -9.58
N LEU A 109 -5.91 3.43 -8.84
CA LEU A 109 -5.69 4.78 -9.39
C LEU A 109 -4.31 4.88 -10.03
N TYR A 110 -3.27 4.38 -9.38
CA TYR A 110 -1.91 4.38 -9.91
C TYR A 110 -1.80 3.66 -11.26
N LEU A 111 -2.51 2.54 -11.42
CA LEU A 111 -2.43 1.71 -12.62
C LEU A 111 -3.23 2.29 -13.81
N ASN A 112 -4.35 2.97 -13.53
CA ASN A 112 -5.33 3.33 -14.55
C ASN A 112 -5.43 4.83 -14.83
N VAL A 113 -5.00 5.69 -13.92
CA VAL A 113 -5.07 7.14 -14.12
C VAL A 113 -3.77 7.66 -14.71
N THR A 114 -3.86 8.24 -15.91
CA THR A 114 -2.71 8.83 -16.63
C THR A 114 -2.80 10.34 -16.77
N GLU A 115 -3.98 10.93 -16.59
CA GLU A 115 -4.19 12.37 -16.69
C GLU A 115 -3.75 13.10 -15.42
N GLN A 116 -2.99 14.19 -15.57
CA GLN A 116 -2.47 14.99 -14.46
C GLN A 116 -3.59 15.49 -13.52
N LYS A 117 -4.69 16.01 -14.06
CA LYS A 117 -5.81 16.54 -13.25
C LYS A 117 -6.47 15.46 -12.40
N LYS A 118 -6.62 14.24 -12.94
CA LYS A 118 -7.21 13.10 -12.22
C LYS A 118 -6.22 12.48 -11.21
N SER A 119 -4.92 12.76 -11.36
CA SER A 119 -3.89 12.27 -10.43
C SER A 119 -4.00 12.85 -9.01
N TYR A 120 -4.63 14.03 -8.83
CA TYR A 120 -4.83 14.60 -7.49
C TYR A 120 -5.71 13.72 -6.58
N ILE A 121 -6.62 12.93 -7.15
CA ILE A 121 -7.42 11.95 -6.40
C ILE A 121 -6.51 10.94 -5.71
N ARG A 122 -5.42 10.52 -6.37
CA ARG A 122 -4.43 9.62 -5.79
C ARG A 122 -3.77 10.24 -4.55
N SER A 123 -3.48 11.54 -4.57
CA SER A 123 -2.91 12.25 -3.42
C SER A 123 -3.89 12.35 -2.25
N VAL A 124 -5.18 12.57 -2.53
CA VAL A 124 -6.23 12.56 -1.49
C VAL A 124 -6.34 11.17 -0.86
N VAL A 125 -6.39 10.11 -1.67
CA VAL A 125 -6.46 8.73 -1.17
C VAL A 125 -5.20 8.36 -0.39
N TYR A 126 -4.02 8.79 -0.83
CA TYR A 126 -2.75 8.62 -0.10
C TYR A 126 -2.82 9.20 1.31
N TRP A 127 -3.24 10.45 1.43
CA TRP A 127 -3.38 11.09 2.74
C TRP A 127 -4.45 10.41 3.60
N GLY A 128 -5.56 9.96 2.99
CA GLY A 128 -6.55 9.14 3.67
C GLY A 128 -5.97 7.85 4.28
N CYS A 129 -5.11 7.14 3.52
CA CYS A 129 -4.38 5.99 4.05
C CYS A 129 -3.50 6.38 5.25
N ASN A 130 -2.78 7.50 5.13
CA ASN A 130 -1.83 7.92 6.16
C ASN A 130 -2.53 8.36 7.45
N PHE A 131 -3.67 9.03 7.33
CA PHE A 131 -4.46 9.41 8.50
C PHE A 131 -4.98 8.22 9.30
N CYS A 132 -5.13 7.03 8.69
CA CYS A 132 -5.50 5.82 9.44
C CYS A 132 -4.47 5.49 10.54
N PHE A 133 -3.18 5.45 10.19
CA PHE A 133 -2.12 5.17 11.17
C PHE A 133 -1.78 6.39 12.02
N LEU A 134 -1.73 7.60 11.45
CA LEU A 134 -1.42 8.82 12.19
C LEU A 134 -2.44 9.09 13.30
N ALA A 135 -3.73 8.99 13.00
CA ALA A 135 -4.78 9.17 14.01
C ALA A 135 -4.72 8.10 15.10
N THR A 136 -4.30 6.87 14.76
CA THR A 136 -4.13 5.80 15.74
C THR A 136 -2.95 6.05 16.66
N TYR A 137 -1.82 6.55 16.16
CA TYR A 137 -0.69 6.95 17.01
C TYR A 137 -1.08 8.07 17.97
N VAL A 138 -1.79 9.10 17.50
CA VAL A 138 -2.29 10.19 18.36
C VAL A 138 -3.24 9.64 19.42
N LYS A 139 -4.22 8.81 19.03
CA LYS A 139 -5.15 8.19 19.98
C LYS A 139 -4.42 7.31 21.00
N ALA A 140 -3.40 6.57 20.57
CA ALA A 140 -2.62 5.73 21.47
C ALA A 140 -1.82 6.56 22.48
N GLY A 141 -1.19 7.66 22.05
CA GLY A 141 -0.49 8.57 22.95
C GLY A 141 -1.43 9.29 23.92
N LEU A 142 -2.59 9.76 23.45
CA LEU A 142 -3.60 10.36 24.32
C LEU A 142 -4.12 9.37 25.35
N LYS A 143 -4.34 8.12 24.93
CA LYS A 143 -4.77 7.03 25.81
C LYS A 143 -3.73 6.86 26.92
N LEU A 144 -2.47 6.59 26.56
CA LEU A 144 -1.36 6.42 27.51
C LEU A 144 -1.22 7.61 28.49
N ASN A 145 -1.35 8.85 28.00
CA ASN A 145 -1.23 10.05 28.84
C ASN A 145 -2.43 10.26 29.79
N SER A 146 -3.61 9.77 29.44
CA SER A 146 -4.82 9.88 30.26
C SER A 146 -4.88 8.86 31.41
N GLY A 147 -3.78 8.13 31.64
CA GLY A 147 -3.72 7.07 32.65
C GLY A 147 -4.53 5.84 32.25
N LEU A 148 -4.75 5.66 30.94
CA LEU A 148 -5.32 4.43 30.40
C LEU A 148 -4.25 3.35 30.23
#